data_AF-A0A3C0UQK1-F1
#
_entry.id   AF-A0A3C0UQK1-F1
#
_cell.length_a   1.000
_cell.length_b   1.000
_cell.length_c   1.000
_cell.angle_alpha   90.00
_cell.angle_beta   90.00
_cell.angle_gamma   90.00
#
_symmetry.space_group_name_H-M   'P 1'
#
loop_
_entity.id
_entity.type
_entity.pdbx_description
1 polymer ?
#
loop_
_entity_poly.entity_id
_entity_poly.type
_entity_poly.pdbx_seq_one_letter_code
_entity_poly.pdbx_strand_id
1 'polypeptide(L)' 'MQTSTSVTVEEYFDLLQKSDVKLEYHAGEVVAMVGAQPAHNRI' A
#
# COMPACT_ATOMS: atom_id res chain seq x y z
N MET A 1 16.55 -0.02 18.65
CA MET A 1 16.23 -1.16 17.78
C MET A 1 14.88 -0.89 17.17
N GLN A 2 14.81 -0.41 15.93
CA GLN A 2 13.54 -0.26 15.21
C GLN A 2 13.30 -1.61 14.55
N THR A 3 12.39 -2.42 15.11
CA THR A 3 11.93 -3.65 14.47
C THR A 3 11.08 -3.25 13.28
N SER A 4 11.71 -3.11 12.12
CA SER A 4 11.00 -2.95 10.85
C SER A 4 10.33 -4.28 10.53
N THR A 5 9.09 -4.47 10.98
CA THR A 5 8.30 -5.63 10.58
C THR A 5 7.99 -5.47 9.09
N SER A 6 8.65 -6.25 8.25
CA SER A 6 8.34 -6.33 6.81
C SER A 6 6.96 -6.95 6.62
N VAL A 7 6.12 -6.30 5.84
CA VAL A 7 4.77 -6.76 5.50
C VAL A 7 4.88 -7.94 4.53
N THR A 8 4.14 -9.03 4.75
CA THR A 8 4.07 -10.11 3.75
C THR A 8 3.17 -9.71 2.58
N VAL A 9 3.21 -10.49 1.50
CA VAL A 9 2.35 -10.23 0.33
C VAL A 9 0.87 -10.41 0.70
N GLU A 10 0.56 -11.41 1.51
CA GLU A 10 -0.81 -11.68 1.99
C GLU A 10 -1.33 -10.54 2.86
N GLU A 11 -0.52 -10.08 3.82
CA GLU A 11 -0.86 -8.94 4.69
C GLU A 11 -1.05 -7.66 3.86
N TYR A 12 -0.26 -7.46 2.81
CA TYR A 12 -0.44 -6.35 1.89
C TYR A 12 -1.80 -6.40 1.17
N PHE A 13 -2.25 -7.57 0.69
CA PHE A 13 -3.56 -7.67 0.03
C PHE A 13 -4.73 -7.43 1.00
N ASP A 14 -4.60 -7.90 2.24
CA ASP A 14 -5.59 -7.61 3.29
C ASP A 14 -5.66 -6.11 3.63
N LEU A 15 -4.51 -5.42 3.62
CA LEU A 15 -4.44 -3.97 3.79
C LEU A 15 -5.03 -3.23 2.59
N LEU A 16 -4.71 -3.67 1.38
CA LEU A 16 -5.18 -3.07 0.14
C LEU A 16 -6.70 -3.12 0.03
N GLN A 17 -7.33 -4.23 0.40
CA GLN A 17 -8.80 -4.38 0.38
C GLN A 17 -9.52 -3.35 1.26
N LYS A 18 -8.86 -2.88 2.34
CA LYS A 18 -9.44 -1.96 3.33
C LYS A 18 -9.05 -0.50 3.09
N SER A 19 -8.14 -0.23 2.14
CA SER A 19 -7.57 1.10 1.95
C SER A 19 -8.42 1.96 1.03
N ASP A 20 -8.70 3.19 1.44
CA ASP A 20 -9.35 4.20 0.61
C ASP A 20 -8.39 4.85 -0.40
N VAL A 21 -7.10 4.54 -0.32
CA VAL A 21 -6.06 5.06 -1.19
C VAL A 21 -5.28 3.91 -1.82
N LYS A 22 -4.65 4.17 -2.97
CA LYS A 22 -3.81 3.17 -3.61
C LYS A 22 -2.51 2.99 -2.82
N LEU A 23 -2.20 1.75 -2.49
CA LEU A 23 -0.96 1.34 -1.84
C LEU A 23 -0.03 0.68 -2.87
N GLU A 24 1.27 0.79 -2.64
CA GLU A 24 2.30 0.07 -3.37
C GLU A 24 3.15 -0.76 -2.40
N TYR A 25 3.51 -1.97 -2.83
CA TYR A 25 4.32 -2.91 -2.07
C TYR A 25 5.68 -3.11 -2.72
N HIS A 26 6.74 -2.89 -1.93
CA HIS A 26 8.13 -3.02 -2.37
C HIS A 26 8.95 -3.79 -1.33
N ALA A 27 9.21 -5.08 -1.57
CA ALA A 27 10.07 -5.92 -0.74
C ALA A 27 9.76 -5.90 0.77
N GLY A 28 8.47 -5.83 1.14
CA GLY A 28 8.02 -5.77 2.52
C GLY A 28 7.69 -4.37 3.04
N GLU A 29 7.95 -3.35 2.23
CA GLU A 29 7.54 -1.97 2.51
C GLU A 29 6.23 -1.65 1.81
N VAL A 30 5.32 -0.97 2.51
CA VAL A 30 4.06 -0.49 1.96
C VAL A 30 4.06 1.03 1.99
N VAL A 31 3.85 1.66 0.84
CA VAL A 31 3.79 3.11 0.70
C VAL A 31 2.46 3.53 0.08
N ALA A 32 1.90 4.64 0.54
CA ALA A 32 0.76 5.26 -0.14
C ALA A 32 1.25 5.94 -1.42
N MET A 33 0.64 5.61 -2.56
CA MET A 33 1.02 6.22 -3.83
C MET A 33 0.70 7.73 -3.79
N VAL A 34 1.71 8.57 -4.01
CA VAL A 34 1.53 10.02 -4.11
C VAL A 34 0.64 10.33 -5.32
N GLY A 35 -0.45 11.07 -5.11
CA GLY A 35 -1.39 11.42 -6.17
C GLY A 35 -2.47 10.37 -6.44
N ALA A 36 -2.67 9.38 -5.55
CA ALA A 36 -3.83 8.49 -5.56
C ALA A 36 -5.15 9.23 -5.25
N GLN A 37 -5.46 10.28 -6.00
CA GLN A 37 -6.76 10.93 -6.01
C GLN A 37 -7.68 10.16 -6.96
N PRO A 38 -8.99 10.10 -6.70
CA PRO A 38 -9.94 9.45 -7.60
C PRO A 38 -9.83 9.92 -9.06
N ALA A 39 -9.37 11.16 -9.27
CA ALA A 39 -9.13 11.74 -10.59
C ALA A 39 -8.02 11.03 -11.40
N HIS A 40 -7.03 10.42 -10.75
CA HIS A 40 -5.93 9.69 -11.43
C HIS A 40 -6.36 8.33 -12.01
N ASN A 41 -7.51 7.79 -11.57
CA ASN A 41 -8.07 6.51 -12.05
C ASN A 41 -9.22 6.69 -13.06
N ARG A 42 -9.53 7.93 -13.45
CA ARG A 42 -10.56 8.20 -14.46
C ARG A 42 -9.89 8.18 -15.84
N ILE A 43 -10.04 7.05 -16.53
CA ILE A 43 -9.60 6.80 -17.92
C ILE A 43 -10.71 7.25 -18.88
#